data_AF-A0A1X2HGS9-F1
#
_entry.id   AF-A0A1X2HGS9-F1
#
_cell.length_a   1.000
_cell.length_b   1.000
_cell.length_c   1.000
_cell.angle_alpha   90.00
_cell.angle_beta   90.00
_cell.angle_gamma   90.00
#
_symmetry.space_group_name_H-M   'P 1'
#
loop_
_entity.id
_entity.type
_entity.pdbx_description
1 polymer ?
#
loop_
_entity_poly.entity_id
_entity_poly.type
_entity_poly.pdbx_seq_one_letter_code
_entity_poly.pdbx_strand_id
1 'polypeptide(L)'
;MGRLRKEINQLKHDIQRLEGELLETGSTRTVSDCQRELEALSDQSRSTRRSIKRLHETREVEIRRQQNAENVVRDMREKVTAAEYKVKARERIEKQIEKIQADYREQMRRSRETELDADTLSSRIEKASRVLHDAKQVWNEKIESAQNDVLQSTQALERIDLLTAEILNYMENSGHETLQTMLSEKKEHEARAEELTRKLATAAQQLREFEKEMMDRQGIERELNDHIRYHDYQKDLARCEQDLQRLQAEQGNFSLMSYEQDMEKLKRNQQRLFTQRGSLQGEIKEIDVRIQTCQDDLSTDYANVEQDYQRQFLSVKGKELAVEDLDKNTKALEQAIMRYHTVKMEDLNKLIRELWVNIYTGGDIDYIAIRSDNEGSPSNRSYNYRLVMFKKGQEMIMRGRCSAGQKVLTSIIVRLALADTFGVNCGILALDEPTTNLDRDNIKSLAEQLSRFGIYALGPV
;
A
#
# COMPACT_ATOMS: atom_id res chain seq x y z
N MET A 1 -79.75 -74.09 -24.89
CA MET A 1 -79.85 -72.89 -24.03
C MET A 1 -79.96 -73.19 -22.53
N GLY A 2 -80.77 -74.16 -22.06
CA GLY A 2 -80.95 -74.43 -20.62
C GLY A 2 -79.74 -75.05 -19.88
N ARG A 3 -78.96 -75.91 -20.54
CA ARG A 3 -77.80 -76.60 -19.94
C ARG A 3 -76.63 -75.66 -19.67
N LEU A 4 -76.26 -74.85 -20.67
CA LEU A 4 -75.27 -73.78 -20.55
C LEU A 4 -75.63 -72.75 -19.46
N ARG A 5 -76.91 -72.42 -19.28
CA ARG A 5 -77.35 -71.53 -18.18
C ARG A 5 -77.16 -72.16 -16.79
N LYS A 6 -77.36 -73.47 -16.65
CA LYS A 6 -77.08 -74.19 -15.40
C LYS A 6 -75.59 -74.25 -15.10
N GLU A 7 -74.76 -74.56 -16.09
CA GLU A 7 -73.30 -74.54 -15.95
C GLU A 7 -72.76 -73.15 -15.60
N ILE A 8 -73.27 -72.10 -16.25
CA ILE A 8 -72.90 -70.71 -15.91
C ILE A 8 -73.27 -70.37 -14.47
N ASN A 9 -74.44 -70.81 -13.99
CA ASN A 9 -74.86 -70.55 -12.61
C ASN A 9 -74.05 -71.36 -11.59
N GLN A 10 -73.68 -72.60 -11.90
CA GLN A 10 -72.80 -73.42 -11.07
C GLN A 10 -71.39 -72.83 -11.01
N LEU A 11 -70.81 -72.47 -12.16
CA LEU A 11 -69.51 -71.79 -12.22
C LEU A 11 -69.52 -70.47 -11.46
N LYS A 12 -70.59 -69.67 -11.53
CA LYS A 12 -70.73 -68.44 -10.72
C LYS A 12 -70.75 -68.73 -9.22
N HIS A 13 -71.40 -69.80 -8.80
CA HIS A 13 -71.47 -70.18 -7.40
C HIS A 13 -70.12 -70.70 -6.89
N ASP A 14 -69.41 -71.49 -7.71
CA ASP A 14 -68.06 -71.97 -7.41
C ASP A 14 -67.05 -70.81 -7.35
N ILE A 15 -67.17 -69.82 -8.24
CA ILE A 15 -66.35 -68.59 -8.20
C ILE A 15 -66.58 -67.83 -6.89
N GLN A 16 -67.84 -67.63 -6.47
CA GLN A 16 -68.15 -66.95 -5.21
C GLN A 16 -67.62 -67.70 -3.98
N ARG A 17 -67.65 -69.03 -4.00
CA ARG A 17 -67.09 -69.85 -2.91
C ARG A 17 -65.57 -69.69 -2.83
N LEU A 18 -64.89 -69.80 -3.98
CA LEU A 18 -63.43 -69.65 -4.06
C LEU A 18 -62.98 -68.22 -3.71
N GLU A 19 -63.73 -67.19 -4.10
CA GLU A 19 -63.50 -65.80 -3.67
C GLU A 19 -63.64 -65.63 -2.16
N GLY A 20 -64.59 -66.33 -1.52
CA GLY A 20 -64.75 -66.37 -0.07
C GLY A 20 -63.57 -67.02 0.66
N GLU A 21 -63.11 -68.18 0.18
CA GLU A 21 -61.92 -68.89 0.70
C GLU A 21 -60.61 -68.08 0.53
N LEU A 22 -60.49 -67.32 -0.57
CA LEU A 22 -59.37 -66.39 -0.83
C LEU A 22 -59.40 -65.14 0.08
N LEU A 23 -60.59 -64.71 0.50
CA LEU A 23 -60.75 -63.58 1.42
C LEU A 23 -60.28 -63.95 2.84
N GLU A 24 -60.50 -65.19 3.29
CA GLU A 24 -60.01 -65.70 4.58
C GLU A 24 -58.47 -65.84 4.63
N THR A 25 -57.83 -66.03 3.48
CA THR A 25 -56.35 -66.10 3.35
C THR A 25 -55.68 -64.73 3.16
N GLY A 26 -56.46 -63.65 3.13
CA GLY A 26 -55.99 -62.27 3.27
C GLY A 26 -55.95 -61.44 1.98
N SER A 27 -56.26 -61.99 0.79
CA SER A 27 -56.34 -61.23 -0.45
C SER A 27 -57.01 -61.99 -1.59
N THR A 28 -58.04 -61.39 -2.21
CA THR A 28 -58.66 -61.86 -3.47
C THR A 28 -57.97 -61.30 -4.73
N ARG A 29 -56.87 -60.57 -4.58
CA ARG A 29 -56.19 -59.89 -5.68
C ARG A 29 -55.52 -60.90 -6.60
N THR A 30 -55.77 -60.77 -7.90
CA THR A 30 -55.09 -61.61 -8.89
C THR A 30 -53.67 -61.08 -9.14
N VAL A 31 -52.77 -61.95 -9.62
CA VAL A 31 -51.42 -61.56 -10.04
C VAL A 31 -51.46 -60.43 -11.10
N SER A 32 -52.50 -60.42 -11.94
CA SER A 32 -52.80 -59.37 -12.92
C SER A 32 -53.05 -58.01 -12.25
N ASP A 33 -53.80 -57.97 -11.15
CA ASP A 33 -54.12 -56.72 -10.45
C ASP A 33 -52.87 -56.13 -9.78
N CYS A 34 -52.05 -56.98 -9.16
CA CYS A 34 -50.76 -56.57 -8.61
C CYS A 34 -49.79 -56.08 -9.71
N GLN A 35 -49.77 -56.72 -10.89
CA GLN A 35 -48.96 -56.27 -12.02
C GLN A 35 -49.39 -54.90 -12.55
N ARG A 36 -50.71 -54.67 -12.71
CA ARG A 36 -51.24 -53.36 -13.14
C ARG A 36 -50.91 -52.25 -12.16
N GLU A 37 -51.00 -52.51 -10.85
CA GLU A 37 -50.59 -51.51 -9.84
C GLU A 37 -49.09 -51.25 -9.84
N LEU A 38 -48.28 -52.28 -10.03
CA LEU A 38 -46.83 -52.15 -10.10
C LEU A 38 -46.42 -51.35 -11.35
N GLU A 39 -47.09 -51.56 -12.49
CA GLU A 39 -46.94 -50.73 -13.68
C GLU A 39 -47.38 -49.28 -13.43
N ALA A 40 -48.55 -49.05 -12.82
CA ALA A 40 -49.04 -47.72 -12.50
C ALA A 40 -48.09 -46.96 -11.54
N LEU A 41 -47.59 -47.62 -10.50
CA LEU A 41 -46.60 -47.07 -9.57
C LEU A 41 -45.25 -46.82 -10.24
N SER A 42 -44.83 -47.68 -11.16
CA SER A 42 -43.60 -47.51 -11.96
C SER A 42 -43.71 -46.29 -12.87
N ASP A 43 -44.86 -46.09 -13.53
CA ASP A 43 -45.10 -44.93 -14.37
C ASP A 43 -45.22 -43.64 -13.55
N GLN A 44 -45.83 -43.69 -12.37
CA GLN A 44 -45.85 -42.57 -11.43
C GLN A 44 -44.44 -42.22 -10.91
N SER A 45 -43.61 -43.23 -10.62
CA SER A 45 -42.21 -43.03 -10.23
C SER A 45 -41.40 -42.40 -11.37
N ARG A 46 -41.60 -42.85 -12.62
CA ARG A 46 -40.97 -42.26 -13.81
C ARG A 46 -41.43 -40.82 -14.04
N SER A 47 -42.72 -40.52 -13.91
CA SER A 47 -43.25 -39.17 -14.07
C SER A 47 -42.71 -38.22 -13.01
N THR A 48 -42.64 -38.68 -11.76
CA THR A 48 -42.08 -37.94 -10.62
C THR A 48 -40.59 -37.67 -10.83
N ARG A 49 -39.81 -38.67 -11.26
CA ARG A 49 -38.38 -38.47 -11.60
C ARG A 49 -38.19 -37.45 -12.73
N ARG A 50 -39.04 -37.47 -13.76
CA ARG A 50 -39.01 -36.46 -14.83
C ARG A 50 -39.38 -35.06 -14.31
N SER A 51 -40.30 -34.97 -13.36
CA SER A 51 -40.65 -33.70 -12.71
C SER A 51 -39.50 -33.16 -11.86
N ILE A 52 -38.85 -34.02 -11.06
CA ILE A 52 -37.67 -33.67 -10.26
C ILE A 52 -36.55 -33.16 -11.17
N LYS A 53 -36.28 -33.83 -12.29
CA LYS A 53 -35.25 -33.40 -13.25
C LYS A 53 -35.57 -32.01 -13.81
N ARG A 54 -36.81 -31.76 -14.24
CA ARG A 54 -37.26 -30.45 -14.73
C ARG A 54 -37.15 -29.35 -13.67
N LEU A 55 -37.50 -29.65 -12.42
CA LEU A 55 -37.36 -28.72 -11.30
C LEU A 55 -35.89 -28.40 -11.01
N HIS A 56 -35.01 -29.38 -11.10
CA HIS A 56 -33.56 -29.16 -10.97
C HIS A 56 -33.02 -28.26 -12.09
N GLU A 57 -33.36 -28.54 -13.34
CA GLU A 57 -32.95 -27.72 -14.49
C GLU A 57 -33.48 -26.28 -14.34
N THR A 58 -34.73 -26.10 -13.92
CA THR A 58 -35.32 -24.79 -13.65
C THR A 58 -34.59 -24.07 -12.51
N ARG A 59 -34.31 -24.78 -11.41
CA ARG A 59 -33.56 -24.23 -10.27
C ARG A 59 -32.16 -23.78 -10.68
N GLU A 60 -31.46 -24.55 -11.51
CA GLU A 60 -30.14 -24.15 -12.02
C GLU A 60 -30.19 -22.89 -12.87
N VAL A 61 -31.21 -22.76 -13.74
CA VAL A 61 -31.42 -21.54 -14.54
C VAL A 61 -31.70 -20.34 -13.64
N GLU A 62 -32.57 -20.50 -12.63
CA GLU A 62 -32.89 -19.41 -11.70
C GLU A 62 -31.70 -19.02 -10.80
N ILE A 63 -30.87 -19.97 -10.36
CA ILE A 63 -29.62 -19.68 -9.64
C ILE A 63 -28.68 -18.85 -10.52
N ARG A 64 -28.51 -19.22 -11.80
CA ARG A 64 -27.67 -18.44 -12.73
C ARG A 64 -28.23 -17.05 -12.96
N ARG A 65 -29.55 -16.91 -13.10
CA ARG A 65 -30.22 -15.59 -13.22
C ARG A 65 -30.00 -14.73 -11.98
N GLN A 66 -30.13 -15.32 -10.79
CA GLN A 66 -29.88 -14.63 -9.53
C GLN A 66 -28.41 -14.17 -9.44
N GLN A 67 -27.45 -15.05 -9.72
CA GLN A 67 -26.03 -14.70 -9.71
C GLN A 67 -25.70 -13.56 -10.70
N ASN A 68 -26.29 -13.60 -11.90
CA ASN A 68 -26.13 -12.53 -12.87
C ASN A 68 -26.73 -11.21 -12.38
N ALA A 69 -27.92 -11.24 -11.77
CA ALA A 69 -28.55 -10.05 -11.19
C ALA A 69 -27.72 -9.49 -10.02
N GLU A 70 -27.16 -10.34 -9.15
CA GLU A 70 -26.28 -9.95 -8.05
C GLU A 70 -25.00 -9.28 -8.56
N ASN A 71 -24.38 -9.84 -9.61
CA ASN A 71 -23.21 -9.23 -10.26
C ASN A 71 -23.55 -7.86 -10.85
N VAL A 72 -24.67 -7.72 -11.56
CA VAL A 72 -25.11 -6.43 -12.11
C VAL A 72 -25.36 -5.40 -11.00
N VAL A 73 -25.98 -5.81 -9.89
CA VAL A 73 -26.20 -4.93 -8.73
C VAL A 73 -24.87 -4.49 -8.12
N ARG A 74 -23.89 -5.39 -8.00
CA ARG A 74 -22.54 -5.05 -7.50
C ARG A 74 -21.87 -4.02 -8.43
N ASP A 75 -21.83 -4.28 -9.73
CA ASP A 75 -21.21 -3.39 -10.70
C ASP A 75 -21.88 -2.02 -10.72
N MET A 76 -23.22 -1.97 -10.57
CA MET A 76 -23.95 -0.71 -10.48
C MET A 76 -23.66 0.03 -9.18
N ARG A 77 -23.51 -0.66 -8.04
CA ARG A 77 -23.09 -0.03 -6.78
C ARG A 77 -21.69 0.57 -6.90
N GLU A 78 -20.75 -0.11 -7.53
CA GLU A 78 -19.41 0.43 -7.79
C GLU A 78 -19.43 1.66 -8.69
N LYS A 79 -20.29 1.67 -9.72
CA LYS A 79 -20.48 2.86 -10.57
C LYS A 79 -21.09 4.03 -9.79
N VAL A 80 -22.04 3.77 -8.90
CA VAL A 80 -22.65 4.80 -8.04
C VAL A 80 -21.63 5.39 -7.08
N THR A 81 -20.85 4.56 -6.37
CA THR A 81 -19.81 5.07 -5.44
C THR A 81 -18.73 5.85 -6.18
N ALA A 82 -18.33 5.40 -7.38
CA ALA A 82 -17.41 6.15 -8.24
C ALA A 82 -18.00 7.50 -8.69
N ALA A 83 -19.29 7.56 -9.00
CA ALA A 83 -19.97 8.81 -9.36
C ALA A 83 -20.09 9.74 -8.15
N GLU A 84 -20.43 9.24 -6.96
CA GLU A 84 -20.48 10.01 -5.71
C GLU A 84 -19.11 10.62 -5.37
N TYR A 85 -18.03 9.86 -5.55
CA TYR A 85 -16.67 10.38 -5.37
C TYR A 85 -16.37 11.53 -6.34
N LYS A 86 -16.76 11.39 -7.61
CA LYS A 86 -16.61 12.45 -8.63
C LYS A 86 -17.41 13.71 -8.28
N VAL A 87 -18.64 13.56 -7.75
CA VAL A 87 -19.47 14.69 -7.31
C VAL A 87 -18.81 15.42 -6.13
N LYS A 88 -18.35 14.69 -5.11
CA LYS A 88 -17.64 15.29 -3.96
C LYS A 88 -16.35 16.00 -4.38
N ALA A 89 -15.62 15.42 -5.34
CA ALA A 89 -14.43 16.08 -5.90
C ALA A 89 -14.80 17.37 -6.64
N ARG A 90 -15.89 17.38 -7.41
CA ARG A 90 -16.41 18.58 -8.09
C ARG A 90 -16.79 19.68 -7.11
N GLU A 91 -17.54 19.35 -6.06
CA GLU A 91 -17.93 20.30 -5.00
C GLU A 91 -16.71 20.90 -4.29
N ARG A 92 -15.66 20.11 -4.05
CA ARG A 92 -14.41 20.60 -3.47
C ARG A 92 -13.71 21.59 -4.40
N ILE A 93 -13.66 21.30 -5.70
CA ILE A 93 -13.06 22.18 -6.70
C ILE A 93 -13.88 23.46 -6.86
N GLU A 94 -15.21 23.38 -6.89
CA GLU A 94 -16.10 24.55 -6.94
C GLU A 94 -15.85 25.50 -5.75
N LYS A 95 -15.76 24.97 -4.53
CA LYS A 95 -15.42 25.78 -3.33
C LYS A 95 -14.03 26.42 -3.43
N GLN A 96 -13.05 25.72 -4.02
CA GLN A 96 -11.72 26.29 -4.25
C GLN A 96 -11.76 27.43 -5.27
N ILE A 97 -12.52 27.26 -6.35
CA ILE A 97 -12.72 28.29 -7.38
C ILE A 97 -13.38 29.53 -6.75
N GLU A 98 -14.44 29.36 -5.96
CA GLU A 98 -15.11 30.47 -5.27
C GLU A 98 -14.15 31.24 -4.36
N LYS A 99 -13.31 30.53 -3.59
CA LYS A 99 -12.29 31.15 -2.74
C LYS A 99 -11.27 31.94 -3.57
N ILE A 100 -10.74 31.34 -4.64
CA ILE A 100 -9.77 32.00 -5.52
C ILE A 100 -10.38 33.24 -6.19
N GLN A 101 -11.65 33.18 -6.62
CA GLN A 101 -12.35 34.32 -7.19
C GLN A 101 -12.58 35.44 -6.16
N ALA A 102 -12.88 35.09 -4.91
CA ALA A 102 -13.00 36.08 -3.83
C ALA A 102 -11.64 36.75 -3.55
N ASP A 103 -10.57 35.96 -3.44
CA ASP A 103 -9.22 36.47 -3.25
C ASP A 103 -8.78 37.37 -4.42
N TYR A 104 -9.07 36.98 -5.67
CA TYR A 104 -8.78 37.79 -6.84
C TYR A 104 -9.52 39.14 -6.82
N ARG A 105 -10.81 39.16 -6.44
CA ARG A 105 -11.59 40.40 -6.32
C ARG A 105 -11.01 41.33 -5.26
N GLU A 106 -10.58 40.80 -4.11
CA GLU A 106 -9.97 41.60 -3.05
C GLU A 106 -8.60 42.16 -3.47
N GLN A 107 -7.78 41.37 -4.16
CA GLN A 107 -6.50 41.86 -4.70
C GLN A 107 -6.69 42.95 -5.75
N MET A 108 -7.67 42.79 -6.66
CA MET A 108 -8.02 43.82 -7.63
C MET A 108 -8.49 45.12 -6.97
N ARG A 109 -9.27 45.02 -5.88
CA ARG A 109 -9.71 46.18 -5.09
C ARG A 109 -8.50 46.92 -4.49
N ARG A 110 -7.59 46.19 -3.85
CA ARG A 110 -6.36 46.75 -3.26
C ARG A 110 -5.45 47.40 -4.30
N SER A 111 -5.26 46.75 -5.45
CA SER A 111 -4.47 47.30 -6.56
C SER A 111 -5.03 48.64 -7.02
N ARG A 112 -6.36 48.72 -7.17
CA ARG A 112 -7.02 49.95 -7.60
C ARG A 112 -6.92 51.08 -6.56
N GLU A 113 -6.96 50.75 -5.26
CA GLU A 113 -6.73 51.72 -4.19
C GLU A 113 -5.29 52.24 -4.21
N THR A 114 -4.30 51.36 -4.37
CA THR A 114 -2.89 51.77 -4.48
C THR A 114 -2.60 52.58 -5.74
N GLU A 115 -3.26 52.30 -6.86
CA GLU A 115 -3.16 53.12 -8.09
C GLU A 115 -3.73 54.53 -7.86
N LEU A 116 -4.87 54.64 -7.17
CA LEU A 116 -5.48 55.93 -6.86
C LEU A 116 -4.58 56.76 -5.92
N ASP A 117 -3.98 56.13 -4.92
CA ASP A 117 -3.00 56.76 -4.03
C ASP A 117 -1.74 57.20 -4.79
N ALA A 118 -1.25 56.38 -5.73
CA ALA A 118 -0.11 56.72 -6.58
C ALA A 118 -0.41 57.94 -7.48
N ASP A 119 -1.59 58.02 -8.08
CA ASP A 119 -2.02 59.17 -8.88
C ASP A 119 -2.10 60.46 -8.04
N THR A 120 -2.62 60.38 -6.82
CA THR A 120 -2.67 61.55 -5.92
C THR A 120 -1.27 62.01 -5.50
N LEU A 121 -0.35 61.09 -5.22
CA LEU A 121 1.04 61.39 -4.90
C LEU A 121 1.77 62.00 -6.10
N SER A 122 1.57 61.46 -7.30
CA SER A 122 2.13 61.98 -8.55
C SER A 122 1.70 63.43 -8.79
N SER A 123 0.40 63.73 -8.64
CA SER A 123 -0.12 65.10 -8.74
C SER A 123 0.48 66.05 -7.70
N ARG A 124 0.72 65.57 -6.47
CA ARG A 124 1.36 66.38 -5.41
C ARG A 124 2.83 66.67 -5.72
N ILE A 125 3.57 65.68 -6.24
CA ILE A 125 4.97 65.83 -6.66
C ILE A 125 5.06 66.83 -7.82
N GLU A 126 4.16 66.74 -8.79
CA GLU A 126 4.12 67.67 -9.92
C GLU A 126 3.87 69.11 -9.46
N LYS A 127 2.90 69.33 -8.56
CA LYS A 127 2.63 70.65 -7.96
C LYS A 127 3.84 71.19 -7.17
N ALA A 128 4.46 70.37 -6.33
CA ALA A 128 5.63 70.76 -5.56
C ALA A 128 6.84 71.09 -6.46
N SER A 129 7.02 70.33 -7.55
CA SER A 129 8.11 70.54 -8.51
C SER A 129 7.94 71.85 -9.28
N ARG A 130 6.69 72.22 -9.65
CA ARG A 130 6.40 73.52 -10.27
C ARG A 130 6.71 74.68 -9.33
N VAL A 131 6.26 74.62 -8.07
CA VAL A 131 6.55 75.67 -7.07
C VAL A 131 8.06 75.84 -6.86
N LEU A 132 8.82 74.74 -6.81
CA LEU A 132 10.27 74.79 -6.66
C LEU A 132 10.97 75.36 -7.91
N HIS A 133 10.45 75.09 -9.11
CA HIS A 133 10.96 75.65 -10.35
C HIS A 133 10.73 77.16 -10.41
N ASP A 134 9.50 77.62 -10.13
CA ASP A 134 9.15 79.04 -10.15
C ASP A 134 9.96 79.84 -9.11
N ALA A 135 10.14 79.27 -7.90
CA ALA A 135 10.96 79.90 -6.86
C ALA A 135 12.43 80.05 -7.29
N LYS A 136 13.01 79.03 -7.94
CA LYS A 136 14.39 79.10 -8.45
C LYS A 136 14.55 80.17 -9.51
N GLN A 137 13.58 80.32 -10.41
CA GLN A 137 13.63 81.34 -11.45
C GLN A 137 13.64 82.76 -10.85
N VAL A 138 12.73 83.04 -9.90
CA VAL A 138 12.67 84.34 -9.22
C VAL A 138 13.95 84.66 -8.45
N TRP A 139 14.56 83.67 -7.79
CA TRP A 139 15.82 83.87 -7.06
C TRP A 139 17.00 84.12 -7.99
N ASN A 140 17.06 83.45 -9.14
CA ASN A 140 18.11 83.69 -10.13
C ASN A 140 18.02 85.11 -10.70
N GLU A 141 16.82 85.60 -11.04
CA GLU A 141 16.61 86.96 -11.53
C GLU A 141 17.04 88.03 -10.49
N LYS A 142 16.77 87.78 -9.20
CA LYS A 142 17.22 88.67 -8.11
C LYS A 142 18.74 88.71 -7.94
N ILE A 143 19.40 87.57 -8.06
CA ILE A 143 20.87 87.48 -7.98
C ILE A 143 21.50 88.24 -9.14
N GLU A 144 20.97 88.08 -10.35
CA GLU A 144 21.47 88.74 -11.56
C GLU A 144 21.28 90.27 -11.48
N SER A 145 20.14 90.75 -10.96
CA SER A 145 19.92 92.18 -10.71
C SER A 145 20.90 92.76 -9.70
N ALA A 146 21.11 92.08 -8.57
CA ALA A 146 22.03 92.55 -7.52
C ALA A 146 23.48 92.62 -8.01
N GLN A 147 23.91 91.69 -8.88
CA GLN A 147 25.24 91.73 -9.48
C GLN A 147 25.42 92.93 -10.41
N ASN A 148 24.39 93.31 -11.17
CA ASN A 148 24.43 94.48 -12.05
C ASN A 148 24.52 95.81 -11.26
N ASP A 149 23.80 95.93 -10.14
CA ASP A 149 23.82 97.15 -9.31
C ASP A 149 25.19 97.42 -8.66
N VAL A 150 25.87 96.34 -8.23
CA VAL A 150 27.24 96.41 -7.70
C VAL A 150 28.21 96.92 -8.77
N LEU A 151 28.10 96.42 -10.00
CA LEU A 151 28.96 96.84 -11.11
C LEU A 151 28.81 98.33 -11.43
N GLN A 152 27.58 98.84 -11.48
CA GLN A 152 27.30 100.26 -11.75
C GLN A 152 27.84 101.19 -10.65
N SER A 153 27.70 100.79 -9.39
CA SER A 153 28.18 101.59 -8.26
C SER A 153 29.71 101.72 -8.24
N THR A 154 30.41 100.66 -8.67
CA THR A 154 31.88 100.64 -8.75
C THR A 154 32.38 101.62 -9.81
N GLN A 155 31.73 101.69 -10.98
CA GLN A 155 32.08 102.62 -12.07
C GLN A 155 31.82 104.09 -11.72
N ALA A 156 30.83 104.38 -10.86
CA ALA A 156 30.53 105.74 -10.43
C ALA A 156 31.61 106.32 -9.51
N LEU A 157 32.22 105.49 -8.65
CA LEU A 157 33.30 105.90 -7.75
C LEU A 157 34.55 106.36 -8.50
N GLU A 158 34.97 105.59 -9.51
CA GLU A 158 36.16 105.90 -10.33
C GLU A 158 36.05 107.27 -11.04
N ARG A 159 34.82 107.72 -11.35
CA ARG A 159 34.57 108.99 -12.03
C ARG A 159 34.67 110.21 -11.11
N ILE A 160 34.40 110.05 -9.81
CA ILE A 160 34.49 111.13 -8.82
C ILE A 160 35.96 111.45 -8.52
N ASP A 161 36.81 110.43 -8.47
CA ASP A 161 38.25 110.62 -8.21
C ASP A 161 38.92 111.46 -9.31
N LEU A 162 38.53 111.27 -10.57
CA LEU A 162 39.04 112.04 -11.70
C LEU A 162 38.66 113.53 -11.65
N LEU A 163 37.41 113.86 -11.28
CA LEU A 163 36.93 115.24 -11.21
C LEU A 163 37.58 116.03 -10.05
N THR A 164 37.93 115.33 -8.98
CA THR A 164 38.58 115.94 -7.80
C THR A 164 40.02 116.39 -8.14
N ALA A 165 40.70 115.69 -9.04
CA ALA A 165 42.03 116.06 -9.51
C ALA A 165 42.03 117.32 -10.42
N GLU A 166 40.96 117.55 -11.18
CA GLU A 166 40.85 118.70 -12.09
C GLU A 166 40.58 120.02 -11.35
N ILE A 167 39.86 119.98 -10.22
CA ILE A 167 39.49 121.18 -9.44
C ILE A 167 40.70 121.80 -8.72
N LEU A 168 41.65 120.98 -8.26
CA LEU A 168 42.86 121.45 -7.58
C LEU A 168 43.80 122.23 -8.51
N ASN A 169 43.81 121.88 -9.81
CA ASN A 169 44.70 122.48 -10.81
C ASN A 169 44.27 123.89 -11.27
N TYR A 170 43.01 124.27 -11.02
CA TYR A 170 42.46 125.57 -11.44
C TYR A 170 42.62 126.70 -10.40
N MET A 171 42.86 126.36 -9.13
CA MET A 171 42.96 127.34 -8.04
C MET A 171 44.33 128.04 -7.92
N GLU A 172 45.37 127.56 -8.63
CA GLU A 172 46.75 128.05 -8.45
C GLU A 172 47.19 129.19 -9.39
N ASN A 173 46.42 129.59 -10.41
CA ASN A 173 46.93 130.50 -11.46
C ASN A 173 46.00 131.67 -11.81
N SER A 174 46.17 132.82 -11.14
CA SER A 174 45.90 134.18 -11.66
C SER A 174 46.37 135.25 -10.66
N GLY A 175 47.46 135.96 -10.97
CA GLY A 175 47.96 137.10 -10.18
C GLY A 175 48.23 138.29 -11.07
N HIS A 176 47.90 139.51 -10.62
CA HIS A 176 48.57 140.72 -11.10
C HIS A 176 48.37 141.96 -10.22
N GLU A 177 48.78 141.94 -8.95
CA GLU A 177 49.03 143.20 -8.21
C GLU A 177 50.34 143.20 -7.38
N THR A 178 51.08 142.10 -7.38
CA THR A 178 52.22 141.91 -6.47
C THR A 178 53.56 141.93 -7.19
N LEU A 179 53.77 142.58 -8.33
CA LEU A 179 55.09 142.55 -9.00
C LEU A 179 56.21 143.24 -8.17
N GLN A 180 55.86 144.10 -7.22
CA GLN A 180 56.80 144.67 -6.24
C GLN A 180 56.93 143.85 -4.95
N THR A 181 55.85 143.16 -4.52
CA THR A 181 55.89 142.16 -3.45
C THR A 181 56.60 140.89 -3.89
N MET A 182 56.54 140.51 -5.17
CA MET A 182 57.14 139.33 -5.77
C MET A 182 58.67 139.37 -5.76
N LEU A 183 59.30 140.53 -5.60
CA LEU A 183 60.77 140.61 -5.43
C LEU A 183 61.20 140.35 -3.97
N SER A 184 60.38 140.69 -2.97
CA SER A 184 60.62 140.32 -1.57
C SER A 184 60.11 138.90 -1.26
N GLU A 185 58.94 138.55 -1.80
CA GLU A 185 58.36 137.22 -1.75
C GLU A 185 59.21 136.23 -2.54
N LYS A 186 59.89 136.59 -3.65
CA LYS A 186 60.84 135.66 -4.31
C LYS A 186 61.97 135.25 -3.38
N LYS A 187 62.52 136.17 -2.57
CA LYS A 187 63.55 135.81 -1.57
C LYS A 187 62.98 134.98 -0.42
N GLU A 188 61.76 135.27 0.02
CA GLU A 188 61.07 134.48 1.05
C GLU A 188 60.64 133.09 0.52
N HIS A 189 60.22 133.00 -0.74
CA HIS A 189 59.84 131.78 -1.43
C HIS A 189 61.06 130.97 -1.86
N GLU A 190 62.21 131.57 -2.17
CA GLU A 190 63.48 130.85 -2.34
C GLU A 190 63.92 130.24 -1.00
N ALA A 191 63.80 130.98 0.12
CA ALA A 191 64.08 130.45 1.46
C ALA A 191 63.07 129.37 1.89
N ARG A 192 61.77 129.58 1.64
CA ARG A 192 60.72 128.56 1.87
C ARG A 192 60.87 127.37 0.94
N ALA A 193 61.33 127.56 -0.30
CA ALA A 193 61.61 126.47 -1.23
C ALA A 193 62.80 125.66 -0.74
N GLU A 194 63.88 126.27 -0.24
CA GLU A 194 64.98 125.55 0.39
C GLU A 194 64.54 124.81 1.67
N GLU A 195 63.69 125.43 2.50
CA GLU A 195 63.15 124.79 3.71
C GLU A 195 62.16 123.66 3.36
N LEU A 196 61.29 123.85 2.37
CA LEU A 196 60.40 122.81 1.86
C LEU A 196 61.18 121.70 1.17
N THR A 197 62.27 122.01 0.46
CA THR A 197 63.14 120.98 -0.14
C THR A 197 63.84 120.18 0.95
N ARG A 198 64.24 120.80 2.07
CA ARG A 198 64.73 120.08 3.26
C ARG A 198 63.65 119.24 3.94
N LYS A 199 62.42 119.76 4.08
CA LYS A 199 61.28 119.01 4.62
C LYS A 199 60.87 117.85 3.71
N LEU A 200 60.96 118.03 2.40
CA LEU A 200 60.66 117.01 1.40
C LEU A 200 61.77 115.96 1.34
N ALA A 201 63.04 116.36 1.50
CA ALA A 201 64.15 115.43 1.65
C ALA A 201 64.05 114.59 2.94
N THR A 202 63.68 115.21 4.06
CA THR A 202 63.46 114.50 5.35
C THR A 202 62.22 113.61 5.30
N ALA A 203 61.11 114.07 4.74
CA ALA A 203 59.92 113.25 4.53
C ALA A 203 60.19 112.09 3.56
N ALA A 204 60.96 112.30 2.49
CA ALA A 204 61.37 111.23 1.57
C ALA A 204 62.37 110.25 2.21
N GLN A 205 63.14 110.69 3.20
CA GLN A 205 63.99 109.80 4.00
C GLN A 205 63.15 108.98 4.98
N GLN A 206 62.19 109.59 5.67
CA GLN A 206 61.22 108.89 6.53
C GLN A 206 60.35 107.91 5.75
N LEU A 207 59.93 108.26 4.53
CA LEU A 207 59.18 107.35 3.65
C LEU A 207 60.02 106.12 3.29
N ARG A 208 61.31 106.31 2.96
CA ARG A 208 62.23 105.20 2.68
C ARG A 208 62.49 104.33 3.91
N GLU A 209 62.53 104.92 5.11
CA GLU A 209 62.62 104.17 6.37
C GLU A 209 61.35 103.36 6.62
N PHE A 210 60.16 103.95 6.42
CA PHE A 210 58.90 103.22 6.55
C PHE A 210 58.70 102.12 5.49
N GLU A 211 59.12 102.36 4.25
CA GLU A 211 59.13 101.33 3.20
C GLU A 211 60.05 100.16 3.60
N LYS A 212 61.23 100.46 4.15
CA LYS A 212 62.15 99.43 4.65
C LYS A 212 61.55 98.66 5.83
N GLU A 213 60.97 99.34 6.81
CA GLU A 213 60.27 98.68 7.92
C GLU A 213 59.08 97.84 7.46
N MET A 214 58.36 98.28 6.42
CA MET A 214 57.26 97.52 5.84
C MET A 214 57.76 96.25 5.17
N MET A 215 58.87 96.32 4.41
CA MET A 215 59.49 95.13 3.81
C MET A 215 60.00 94.16 4.88
N ASP A 216 60.61 94.67 5.96
CA ASP A 216 61.05 93.83 7.08
C ASP A 216 59.85 93.16 7.78
N ARG A 217 58.74 93.89 8.00
CA ARG A 217 57.50 93.31 8.55
C ARG A 217 56.85 92.28 7.63
N GLN A 218 56.87 92.49 6.31
CA GLN A 218 56.41 91.50 5.34
C GLN A 218 57.28 90.24 5.34
N GLY A 219 58.59 90.39 5.56
CA GLY A 219 59.52 89.27 5.77
C GLY A 219 59.12 88.45 6.99
N ILE A 220 58.92 89.11 8.13
CA ILE A 220 58.49 88.47 9.39
C ILE A 220 57.11 87.80 9.23
N GLU A 221 56.16 88.43 8.55
CA GLU A 221 54.83 87.85 8.30
C GLU A 221 54.90 86.56 7.47
N ARG A 222 55.78 86.50 6.47
CA ARG A 222 56.03 85.26 5.73
C ARG A 222 56.64 84.17 6.61
N GLU A 223 57.66 84.51 7.39
CA GLU A 223 58.28 83.56 8.32
C GLU A 223 57.28 83.01 9.35
N LEU A 224 56.40 83.88 9.88
CA LEU A 224 55.35 83.46 10.82
C LEU A 224 54.33 82.54 10.15
N ASN A 225 53.91 82.83 8.93
CA ASN A 225 53.00 81.99 8.16
C ASN A 225 53.61 80.62 7.84
N ASP A 226 54.90 80.57 7.53
CA ASP A 226 55.62 79.32 7.31
C ASP A 226 55.76 78.51 8.61
N HIS A 227 55.95 79.17 9.77
CA HIS A 227 55.93 78.53 11.09
C HIS A 227 54.55 77.96 11.47
N ILE A 228 53.47 78.66 11.13
CA ILE A 228 52.10 78.15 11.33
C ILE A 228 51.88 76.89 10.48
N ARG A 229 52.25 76.93 9.19
CA ARG A 229 52.17 75.78 8.30
C ARG A 229 53.00 74.60 8.79
N TYR A 230 54.21 74.85 9.28
CA TYR A 230 55.07 73.83 9.86
C TYR A 230 54.39 73.11 11.03
N HIS A 231 53.75 73.86 11.93
CA HIS A 231 53.07 73.28 13.09
C HIS A 231 51.80 72.51 12.69
N ASP A 232 51.07 72.96 11.66
CA ASP A 232 49.94 72.20 11.11
C ASP A 232 50.39 70.88 10.47
N TYR A 233 51.48 70.90 9.68
CA TYR A 233 52.05 69.67 9.14
C TYR A 233 52.55 68.72 10.24
N GLN A 234 53.06 69.25 11.34
CA GLN A 234 53.51 68.44 12.47
C GLN A 234 52.32 67.75 13.19
N LYS A 235 51.17 68.43 13.30
CA LYS A 235 49.93 67.83 13.81
C LYS A 235 49.40 66.74 12.87
N ASP A 236 49.44 66.98 11.57
CA ASP A 236 48.98 66.02 10.57
C ASP A 236 49.89 64.78 10.54
N LEU A 237 51.21 64.97 10.67
CA LEU A 237 52.17 63.87 10.79
C LEU A 237 51.86 63.01 12.03
N ALA A 238 51.65 63.64 13.19
CA ALA A 238 51.32 62.93 14.42
C ALA A 238 50.01 62.11 14.30
N ARG A 239 48.99 62.65 13.61
CA ARG A 239 47.75 61.91 13.32
C ARG A 239 48.01 60.71 12.43
N CYS A 240 48.74 60.90 11.33
CA CYS A 240 49.10 59.81 10.41
C CYS A 240 49.90 58.70 11.12
N GLU A 241 50.84 59.06 12.00
CA GLU A 241 51.60 58.09 12.79
C GLU A 241 50.70 57.31 13.77
N GLN A 242 49.72 57.98 14.38
CA GLN A 242 48.76 57.35 15.28
C GLN A 242 47.82 56.38 14.54
N ASP A 243 47.34 56.77 13.35
CA ASP A 243 46.53 55.91 12.49
C ASP A 243 47.34 54.71 11.98
N LEU A 244 48.61 54.91 11.65
CA LEU A 244 49.50 53.84 11.21
C LEU A 244 49.79 52.83 12.33
N GLN A 245 50.02 53.30 13.56
CA GLN A 245 50.15 52.41 14.73
C GLN A 245 48.87 51.63 15.02
N ARG A 246 47.70 52.29 14.93
CA ARG A 246 46.41 51.63 15.09
C ARG A 246 46.20 50.54 14.05
N LEU A 247 46.45 50.85 12.77
CA LEU A 247 46.32 49.88 11.68
C LEU A 247 47.31 48.72 11.81
N GLN A 248 48.55 48.96 12.27
CA GLN A 248 49.53 47.91 12.56
C GLN A 248 49.11 47.02 13.74
N ALA A 249 48.52 47.59 14.79
CA ALA A 249 47.98 46.82 15.91
C ALA A 249 46.75 45.97 15.49
N GLU A 250 45.88 46.52 14.63
CA GLU A 250 44.75 45.78 14.04
C GLU A 250 45.25 44.65 13.12
N GLN A 251 46.35 44.86 12.37
CA GLN A 251 46.97 43.84 11.52
C GLN A 251 47.62 42.70 12.33
N GLY A 252 48.20 43.00 13.50
CA GLY A 252 48.76 41.99 14.42
C GLY A 252 47.70 41.10 15.08
N ASN A 253 46.46 41.58 15.20
CA ASN A 253 45.31 40.81 15.70
C ASN A 253 44.59 39.98 14.62
N PHE A 254 44.89 40.20 13.33
CA PHE A 254 44.38 39.38 12.23
C PHE A 254 45.22 38.11 12.08
N SER A 255 44.86 37.06 12.81
CA SER A 255 45.49 35.75 12.71
C SER A 255 45.09 35.05 11.40
N LEU A 256 45.75 35.42 10.29
CA LEU A 256 45.57 34.81 8.97
C LEU A 256 45.60 33.28 9.01
N MET A 257 46.50 32.71 9.84
CA MET A 257 46.60 31.27 10.11
C MET A 257 45.32 30.67 10.72
N SER A 258 44.62 31.38 11.62
CA SER A 258 43.38 30.86 12.23
C SER A 258 42.28 30.75 11.19
N TYR A 259 42.16 31.77 10.34
CA TYR A 259 41.17 31.78 9.25
C TYR A 259 41.47 30.74 8.18
N GLU A 260 42.74 30.53 7.82
CA GLU A 260 43.13 29.47 6.89
C GLU A 260 42.82 28.07 7.44
N GLN A 261 43.10 27.84 8.73
CA GLN A 261 42.75 26.58 9.40
C GLN A 261 41.24 26.35 9.47
N ASP A 262 40.47 27.38 9.79
CA ASP A 262 39.01 27.27 9.84
C ASP A 262 38.39 27.11 8.44
N MET A 263 38.96 27.77 7.43
CA MET A 263 38.58 27.55 6.03
C MET A 263 38.88 26.13 5.57
N GLU A 264 40.03 25.55 5.94
CA GLU A 264 40.32 24.14 5.67
C GLU A 264 39.35 23.19 6.38
N LYS A 265 39.02 23.44 7.65
CA LYS A 265 38.02 22.65 8.38
C LYS A 265 36.65 22.72 7.70
N LEU A 266 36.22 23.92 7.30
CA LEU A 266 34.95 24.10 6.58
C LEU A 266 34.97 23.38 5.23
N LYS A 267 36.06 23.46 4.45
CA LYS A 267 36.20 22.73 3.18
C LYS A 267 36.13 21.22 3.39
N ARG A 268 36.83 20.67 4.39
CA ARG A 268 36.76 19.24 4.73
C ARG A 268 35.34 18.83 5.13
N ASN A 269 34.65 19.65 5.93
CA ASN A 269 33.25 19.40 6.29
C ASN A 269 32.32 19.46 5.07
N GLN A 270 32.50 20.42 4.17
CA GLN A 270 31.74 20.54 2.93
C GLN A 270 31.94 19.31 2.05
N GLN A 271 33.18 18.84 1.88
CA GLN A 271 33.49 17.64 1.11
C GLN A 271 32.87 16.40 1.74
N ARG A 272 32.96 16.24 3.07
CA ARG A 272 32.32 15.15 3.80
C ARG A 272 30.81 15.13 3.58
N LEU A 273 30.14 16.27 3.74
CA LEU A 273 28.70 16.41 3.52
C LEU A 273 28.32 16.15 2.07
N PHE A 274 29.15 16.57 1.10
CA PHE A 274 28.92 16.30 -0.32
C PHE A 274 28.99 14.80 -0.64
N THR A 275 29.98 14.08 -0.10
CA THR A 275 30.09 12.62 -0.25
C THR A 275 28.91 11.90 0.41
N GLN A 276 28.51 12.32 1.62
CA GLN A 276 27.33 11.76 2.30
C GLN A 276 26.05 11.97 1.49
N ARG A 277 25.86 13.17 0.92
CA ARG A 277 24.74 13.44 0.02
C ARG A 277 24.76 12.53 -1.20
N GLY A 278 25.94 12.31 -1.80
CA GLY A 278 26.10 11.38 -2.92
C GLY A 278 25.73 9.95 -2.57
N SER A 279 26.16 9.43 -1.41
CA SER A 279 25.81 8.10 -0.91
C SER A 279 24.30 7.96 -0.70
N LEU A 280 23.71 8.89 0.05
CA LEU A 280 22.27 8.89 0.32
C LEU A 280 21.44 9.00 -0.96
N GLN A 281 21.90 9.78 -1.94
CA GLN A 281 21.21 9.88 -3.23
C GLN A 281 21.32 8.60 -4.06
N GLY A 282 22.42 7.85 -3.92
CA GLY A 282 22.56 6.51 -4.47
C GLY A 282 21.60 5.50 -3.82
N GLU A 283 21.54 5.50 -2.48
CA GLU A 283 20.63 4.66 -1.71
C GLU A 283 19.15 4.94 -2.04
N ILE A 284 18.77 6.23 -2.16
CA ILE A 284 17.42 6.62 -2.57
C ILE A 284 17.09 6.05 -3.95
N LYS A 285 18.01 6.16 -4.92
CA LYS A 285 17.79 5.58 -6.26
C LYS A 285 17.67 4.07 -6.23
N GLU A 286 18.46 3.37 -5.42
CA GLU A 286 18.36 1.91 -5.27
C GLU A 286 17.01 1.51 -4.68
N ILE A 287 16.54 2.24 -3.67
CA ILE A 287 15.22 2.03 -3.06
C ILE A 287 14.11 2.30 -4.08
N ASP A 288 14.19 3.39 -4.86
CA ASP A 288 13.21 3.72 -5.90
C ASP A 288 13.12 2.63 -6.97
N VAL A 289 14.27 2.12 -7.43
CA VAL A 289 14.31 1.00 -8.38
C VAL A 289 13.67 -0.25 -7.76
N ARG A 290 13.97 -0.57 -6.50
CA ARG A 290 13.33 -1.70 -5.80
C ARG A 290 11.83 -1.52 -5.66
N ILE A 291 11.35 -0.31 -5.37
CA ILE A 291 9.93 -0.01 -5.28
C ILE A 291 9.26 -0.24 -6.64
N GLN A 292 9.87 0.24 -7.72
CA GLN A 292 9.36 -0.01 -9.07
C GLN A 292 9.32 -1.50 -9.40
N THR A 293 10.41 -2.24 -9.16
CA THR A 293 10.42 -3.68 -9.40
C THR A 293 9.36 -4.40 -8.57
N CYS A 294 9.20 -4.06 -7.29
CA CYS A 294 8.16 -4.65 -6.44
C CYS A 294 6.75 -4.31 -6.94
N GLN A 295 6.52 -3.10 -7.45
CA GLN A 295 5.23 -2.70 -8.02
C GLN A 295 4.94 -3.43 -9.33
N ASP A 296 5.95 -3.57 -10.19
CA ASP A 296 5.87 -4.33 -11.44
C ASP A 296 5.56 -5.80 -11.12
N ASP A 297 6.32 -6.44 -10.23
CA ASP A 297 6.07 -7.82 -9.77
C ASP A 297 4.66 -7.98 -9.20
N LEU A 298 4.18 -7.02 -8.39
CA LEU A 298 2.81 -6.99 -7.86
C LEU A 298 1.74 -6.92 -8.97
N SER A 299 2.04 -6.21 -10.06
CA SER A 299 1.11 -6.02 -11.18
C SER A 299 1.18 -7.12 -12.24
N THR A 300 2.29 -7.85 -12.32
CA THR A 300 2.51 -8.90 -13.34
C THR A 300 2.31 -10.28 -12.72
N ASP A 301 3.26 -10.70 -11.89
CA ASP A 301 3.33 -12.09 -11.39
C ASP A 301 2.38 -12.32 -10.22
N TYR A 302 2.13 -11.30 -9.39
CA TYR A 302 1.31 -11.42 -8.19
C TYR A 302 -0.08 -10.77 -8.30
N ALA A 303 -0.47 -10.31 -9.48
CA ALA A 303 -1.76 -9.60 -9.67
C ALA A 303 -2.97 -10.42 -9.21
N ASN A 304 -2.91 -11.74 -9.42
CA ASN A 304 -3.99 -12.66 -9.06
C ASN A 304 -3.59 -13.61 -7.92
N VAL A 305 -2.51 -13.32 -7.16
CA VAL A 305 -1.96 -14.28 -6.21
C VAL A 305 -2.98 -14.68 -5.13
N GLU A 306 -3.86 -13.77 -4.74
CA GLU A 306 -4.91 -14.05 -3.75
C GLU A 306 -5.97 -15.00 -4.32
N GLN A 307 -6.39 -14.80 -5.58
CA GLN A 307 -7.35 -15.67 -6.26
C GLN A 307 -6.75 -17.05 -6.52
N ASP A 308 -5.50 -17.11 -6.95
CA ASP A 308 -4.78 -18.36 -7.20
C ASP A 308 -4.53 -19.12 -5.89
N TYR A 309 -4.16 -18.41 -4.82
CA TYR A 309 -4.06 -18.98 -3.48
C TYR A 309 -5.40 -19.55 -3.02
N GLN A 310 -6.50 -18.80 -3.13
CA GLN A 310 -7.82 -19.28 -2.74
C GLN A 310 -8.23 -20.50 -3.56
N ARG A 311 -7.99 -20.50 -4.88
CA ARG A 311 -8.29 -21.64 -5.75
C ARG A 311 -7.49 -22.88 -5.37
N GLN A 312 -6.20 -22.70 -5.13
CA GLN A 312 -5.31 -23.81 -4.75
C GLN A 312 -5.62 -24.31 -3.34
N PHE A 313 -5.92 -23.41 -2.41
CA PHE A 313 -6.35 -23.74 -1.05
C PHE A 313 -7.66 -24.55 -1.06
N LEU A 314 -8.67 -24.11 -1.82
CA LEU A 314 -9.92 -24.86 -1.98
C LEU A 314 -9.69 -26.22 -2.65
N SER A 315 -8.80 -26.30 -3.64
CA SER A 315 -8.42 -27.56 -4.30
C SER A 315 -7.75 -28.52 -3.33
N VAL A 316 -6.78 -28.05 -2.54
CA VAL A 316 -6.11 -28.85 -1.50
C VAL A 316 -7.12 -29.28 -0.45
N LYS A 317 -7.95 -28.36 0.05
CA LYS A 317 -8.92 -28.68 1.09
C LYS A 317 -9.99 -29.67 0.61
N GLY A 318 -10.44 -29.54 -0.63
CA GLY A 318 -11.35 -30.50 -1.27
C GLY A 318 -10.72 -31.89 -1.39
N LYS A 319 -9.44 -31.97 -1.76
CA LYS A 319 -8.71 -33.25 -1.83
C LYS A 319 -8.48 -33.87 -0.45
N GLU A 320 -8.17 -33.06 0.56
CA GLU A 320 -8.04 -33.55 1.96
C GLU A 320 -9.34 -34.18 2.44
N LEU A 321 -10.49 -33.51 2.24
CA LEU A 321 -11.80 -34.05 2.60
C LEU A 321 -12.12 -35.34 1.83
N ALA A 322 -11.80 -35.39 0.54
CA ALA A 322 -11.97 -36.60 -0.26
C ALA A 322 -11.12 -37.78 0.25
N VAL A 323 -9.87 -37.52 0.65
CA VAL A 323 -9.00 -38.55 1.25
C VAL A 323 -9.56 -39.04 2.58
N GLU A 324 -10.04 -38.12 3.43
CA GLU A 324 -10.66 -38.47 4.71
C GLU A 324 -11.92 -39.33 4.51
N ASP A 325 -12.76 -38.99 3.54
CA ASP A 325 -13.95 -39.77 3.21
C ASP A 325 -13.61 -41.14 2.61
N LEU A 326 -12.57 -41.24 1.78
CA LEU A 326 -12.09 -42.53 1.26
C LEU A 326 -11.55 -43.42 2.38
N ASP A 327 -10.83 -42.87 3.35
CA ASP A 327 -10.36 -43.60 4.53
C ASP A 327 -11.52 -44.11 5.40
N LYS A 328 -12.53 -43.26 5.65
CA LYS A 328 -13.76 -43.66 6.35
C LYS A 328 -14.48 -44.79 5.62
N ASN A 329 -14.65 -44.68 4.30
CA ASN A 329 -15.30 -45.71 3.49
C ASN A 329 -14.51 -47.03 3.49
N THR A 330 -13.18 -46.97 3.41
CA THR A 330 -12.31 -48.16 3.47
C THR A 330 -12.45 -48.86 4.81
N LYS A 331 -12.40 -48.10 5.92
CA LYS A 331 -12.60 -48.64 7.28
C LYS A 331 -14.00 -49.23 7.48
N ALA A 332 -15.04 -48.56 6.99
CA ALA A 332 -16.41 -49.06 7.08
C ALA A 332 -16.59 -50.36 6.29
N LEU A 333 -16.02 -50.43 5.08
CA LEU A 333 -16.03 -51.63 4.25
C LEU A 333 -15.28 -52.79 4.93
N GLU A 334 -14.09 -52.54 5.47
CA GLU A 334 -13.34 -53.55 6.22
C GLU A 334 -14.14 -54.07 7.42
N GLN A 335 -14.76 -53.18 8.19
CA GLN A 335 -15.61 -53.58 9.32
C GLN A 335 -16.81 -54.41 8.87
N ALA A 336 -17.44 -54.07 7.74
CA ALA A 336 -18.53 -54.85 7.19
C ALA A 336 -18.08 -56.25 6.75
N ILE A 337 -16.92 -56.37 6.11
CA ILE A 337 -16.33 -57.66 5.72
C ILE A 337 -16.01 -58.50 6.95
N MET A 338 -15.42 -57.90 8.00
CA MET A 338 -15.13 -58.60 9.26
C MET A 338 -16.41 -59.12 9.91
N ARG A 339 -17.45 -58.26 10.02
CA ARG A 339 -18.73 -58.65 10.60
C ARG A 339 -19.38 -59.77 9.80
N TYR A 340 -19.37 -59.68 8.48
CA TYR A 340 -19.90 -60.73 7.61
C TYR A 340 -19.16 -62.06 7.81
N HIS A 341 -17.83 -62.03 7.87
CA HIS A 341 -17.03 -63.22 8.13
C HIS A 341 -17.34 -63.84 9.50
N THR A 342 -17.40 -63.04 10.57
CA THR A 342 -17.74 -63.53 11.92
C THR A 342 -19.12 -64.18 11.96
N VAL A 343 -20.15 -63.51 11.43
CA VAL A 343 -21.51 -64.05 11.38
C VAL A 343 -21.54 -65.35 10.58
N LYS A 344 -20.86 -65.40 9.43
CA LYS A 344 -20.82 -66.61 8.60
C LYS A 344 -20.06 -67.77 9.25
N MET A 345 -19.00 -67.50 10.00
CA MET A 345 -18.30 -68.54 10.77
C MET A 345 -19.14 -69.05 11.94
N GLU A 346 -19.95 -68.20 12.58
CA GLU A 346 -20.90 -68.60 13.61
C GLU A 346 -22.01 -69.49 13.05
N ASP A 347 -22.65 -69.07 11.95
CA ASP A 347 -23.66 -69.85 11.24
C ASP A 347 -23.10 -71.22 10.81
N LEU A 348 -21.91 -71.23 10.22
CA LEU A 348 -21.23 -72.45 9.77
C LEU A 348 -20.97 -73.39 10.95
N ASN A 349 -20.43 -72.88 12.06
CA ASN A 349 -20.12 -73.69 13.24
C ASN A 349 -21.38 -74.24 13.92
N LYS A 350 -22.47 -73.48 13.91
CA LYS A 350 -23.77 -73.94 14.41
C LYS A 350 -24.25 -75.14 13.60
N LEU A 351 -24.22 -75.04 12.28
CA LEU A 351 -24.66 -76.12 11.41
C LEU A 351 -23.73 -77.35 11.46
N ILE A 352 -22.41 -77.15 11.51
CA ILE A 352 -21.44 -78.23 11.71
C ILE A 352 -21.74 -78.99 13.02
N ARG A 353 -22.03 -78.26 14.11
CA ARG A 353 -22.36 -78.87 15.40
C ARG A 353 -23.65 -79.68 15.33
N GLU A 354 -24.70 -79.12 14.71
CA GLU A 354 -25.98 -79.81 14.53
C GLU A 354 -25.83 -81.09 13.69
N LEU A 355 -25.12 -81.02 12.57
CA LEU A 355 -24.83 -82.18 11.71
C LEU A 355 -23.97 -83.22 12.43
N TRP A 356 -22.96 -82.80 13.19
CA TRP A 356 -22.10 -83.73 13.93
C TRP A 356 -22.87 -84.54 14.96
N VAL A 357 -23.67 -83.89 15.81
CA VAL A 357 -24.46 -84.57 16.86
C VAL A 357 -25.48 -85.53 16.25
N ASN A 358 -25.98 -85.22 15.06
CA ASN A 358 -27.00 -86.04 14.39
C ASN A 358 -26.44 -87.22 13.57
N ILE A 359 -25.19 -87.12 13.11
CA ILE A 359 -24.59 -88.13 12.20
C ILE A 359 -23.59 -89.01 12.95
N TYR A 360 -22.79 -88.44 13.86
CA TYR A 360 -21.78 -89.17 14.59
C TYR A 360 -22.37 -89.87 15.81
N THR A 361 -22.30 -91.20 15.80
CA THR A 361 -22.84 -92.08 16.86
C THR A 361 -21.80 -92.44 17.93
N GLY A 362 -20.54 -92.00 17.79
CA GLY A 362 -19.48 -92.27 18.75
C GLY A 362 -19.51 -91.33 19.97
N GLY A 363 -19.28 -91.89 21.16
CA GLY A 363 -19.29 -91.13 22.43
C GLY A 363 -17.96 -90.48 22.82
N ASP A 364 -16.97 -90.42 21.92
CA ASP A 364 -15.61 -89.95 22.22
C ASP A 364 -15.36 -88.48 21.83
N ILE A 365 -16.23 -87.87 20.99
CA ILE A 365 -16.16 -86.47 20.54
C ILE A 365 -17.56 -85.85 20.66
N ASP A 366 -17.67 -84.76 21.44
CA ASP A 366 -18.93 -84.08 21.71
C ASP A 366 -19.44 -83.31 20.47
N TYR A 367 -18.57 -82.48 19.88
CA TYR A 367 -18.80 -81.78 18.63
C TYR A 367 -17.49 -81.27 18.02
N ILE A 368 -17.56 -80.87 16.76
CA ILE A 368 -16.45 -80.26 16.04
C ILE A 368 -16.77 -78.81 15.68
N ALA A 369 -15.74 -77.98 15.52
CA ALA A 369 -15.87 -76.59 15.12
C ALA A 369 -14.63 -76.14 14.32
N ILE A 370 -14.83 -75.13 13.49
CA ILE A 370 -13.77 -74.41 12.79
C ILE A 370 -13.45 -73.15 13.59
N ARG A 371 -12.18 -72.95 13.91
CA ARG A 371 -11.64 -71.71 14.47
C ARG A 371 -10.94 -70.95 13.37
N SER A 372 -11.22 -69.65 13.30
CA SER A 372 -10.54 -68.71 12.43
C SER A 372 -9.70 -67.76 13.28
N ASP A 373 -8.39 -67.98 13.29
CA ASP A 373 -7.45 -67.09 13.96
C ASP A 373 -6.99 -66.04 12.94
N ASN A 374 -7.01 -64.77 13.33
CA ASN A 374 -6.58 -63.67 12.46
C ASN A 374 -5.10 -63.41 12.69
N GLU A 375 -4.27 -63.76 11.70
CA GLU A 375 -2.82 -63.56 11.71
C GLU A 375 -2.46 -62.52 10.64
N GLY A 376 -2.15 -61.29 11.05
CA GLY A 376 -1.69 -60.26 10.12
C GLY A 376 -1.87 -58.83 10.60
N SER A 377 -1.17 -57.91 9.92
CA SER A 377 -1.34 -56.46 10.08
C SER A 377 -2.72 -56.03 9.56
N PRO A 378 -3.33 -54.93 10.08
CA PRO A 378 -4.61 -54.42 9.58
C PRO A 378 -4.69 -54.27 8.05
N SER A 379 -3.56 -54.00 7.38
CA SER A 379 -3.47 -53.78 5.93
C SER A 379 -3.36 -55.07 5.11
N ASN A 380 -2.95 -56.20 5.70
CA ASN A 380 -2.83 -57.48 5.00
C ASN A 380 -3.16 -58.62 5.99
N ARG A 381 -4.46 -58.80 6.24
CA ARG A 381 -4.98 -59.80 7.18
C ARG A 381 -4.99 -61.19 6.51
N SER A 382 -4.31 -62.15 7.12
CA SER A 382 -4.40 -63.56 6.74
C SER A 382 -5.23 -64.31 7.78
N TYR A 383 -6.12 -65.19 7.33
CA TYR A 383 -6.90 -66.04 8.22
C TYR A 383 -6.33 -67.44 8.26
N ASN A 384 -6.03 -67.91 9.47
CA ASN A 384 -5.61 -69.27 9.73
C ASN A 384 -6.81 -70.07 10.23
N TYR A 385 -7.23 -71.09 9.47
CA TYR A 385 -8.37 -71.93 9.84
C TYR A 385 -7.88 -73.24 10.42
N ARG A 386 -8.34 -73.57 11.63
CA ARG A 386 -8.07 -74.84 12.29
C ARG A 386 -9.35 -75.53 12.70
N LEU A 387 -9.39 -76.83 12.42
CA LEU A 387 -10.48 -77.70 12.83
C LEU A 387 -10.21 -78.26 14.22
N VAL A 388 -11.14 -78.05 15.14
CA VAL A 388 -11.05 -78.47 16.53
C VAL A 388 -12.22 -79.38 16.90
N MET A 389 -11.97 -80.31 17.80
CA MET A 389 -12.97 -81.16 18.43
C MET A 389 -13.06 -80.82 19.91
N PHE A 390 -14.26 -80.97 20.46
CA PHE A 390 -14.52 -80.86 21.89
C PHE A 390 -14.71 -82.25 22.48
N LYS A 391 -13.96 -82.54 23.54
CA LYS A 391 -14.05 -83.81 24.26
C LYS A 391 -14.15 -83.54 25.75
N LYS A 392 -15.29 -83.88 26.37
CA LYS A 392 -15.59 -83.58 27.78
C LYS A 392 -15.36 -82.10 28.12
N GLY A 393 -15.73 -81.22 27.18
CA GLY A 393 -15.55 -79.77 27.33
C GLY A 393 -14.13 -79.23 27.06
N GLN A 394 -13.15 -80.07 26.69
CA GLN A 394 -11.81 -79.61 26.30
C GLN A 394 -11.68 -79.46 24.79
N GLU A 395 -11.19 -78.30 24.32
CA GLU A 395 -10.88 -78.04 22.90
C GLU A 395 -9.55 -78.70 22.50
N MET A 396 -9.55 -79.50 21.43
CA MET A 396 -8.37 -80.16 20.89
C MET A 396 -8.31 -80.04 19.36
N ILE A 397 -7.12 -79.82 18.79
CA ILE A 397 -6.94 -79.80 17.32
C ILE A 397 -7.12 -81.21 16.76
N MET A 398 -8.01 -81.36 15.76
CA MET A 398 -8.34 -82.65 15.14
C MET A 398 -7.24 -83.19 14.23
N ARG A 399 -6.46 -82.31 13.59
CA ARG A 399 -5.39 -82.70 12.67
C ARG A 399 -4.39 -83.62 13.38
N GLY A 400 -4.21 -84.82 12.84
CA GLY A 400 -3.31 -85.84 13.40
C GLY A 400 -3.86 -86.61 14.61
N ARG A 401 -5.12 -86.38 15.03
CA ARG A 401 -5.73 -87.00 16.23
C ARG A 401 -7.06 -87.72 15.99
N CYS A 402 -7.47 -87.89 14.73
CA CYS A 402 -8.73 -88.52 14.33
C CYS A 402 -8.50 -89.79 13.49
N SER A 403 -9.44 -90.74 13.60
CA SER A 403 -9.45 -91.99 12.82
C SER A 403 -9.75 -91.73 11.34
N ALA A 404 -9.56 -92.73 10.49
CA ALA A 404 -9.87 -92.63 9.06
C ALA A 404 -11.37 -92.32 8.84
N GLY A 405 -12.27 -93.02 9.52
CA GLY A 405 -13.71 -92.77 9.45
C GLY A 405 -14.11 -91.37 9.96
N GLN A 406 -13.52 -90.93 11.08
CA GLN A 406 -13.78 -89.58 11.60
C GLN A 406 -13.33 -88.49 10.62
N LYS A 407 -12.22 -88.68 9.89
CA LYS A 407 -11.77 -87.73 8.86
C LYS A 407 -12.75 -87.65 7.70
N VAL A 408 -13.24 -88.80 7.21
CA VAL A 408 -14.22 -88.86 6.12
C VAL A 408 -15.52 -88.18 6.55
N LEU A 409 -16.04 -88.53 7.72
CA LEU A 409 -17.27 -87.96 8.25
C LEU A 409 -17.18 -86.44 8.46
N THR A 410 -16.08 -85.99 9.07
CA THR A 410 -15.84 -84.55 9.29
C THR A 410 -15.79 -83.79 7.97
N SER A 411 -15.11 -84.34 6.96
CA SER A 411 -15.02 -83.71 5.63
C SER A 411 -16.40 -83.55 4.97
N ILE A 412 -17.24 -84.59 5.05
CA ILE A 412 -18.62 -84.56 4.52
C ILE A 412 -19.47 -83.52 5.25
N ILE A 413 -19.44 -83.53 6.59
CA ILE A 413 -20.21 -82.60 7.43
C ILE A 413 -19.81 -81.15 7.15
N VAL A 414 -18.51 -80.85 7.09
CA VAL A 414 -18.03 -79.50 6.80
C VAL A 414 -18.47 -79.05 5.40
N ARG A 415 -18.43 -79.93 4.40
CA ARG A 415 -18.89 -79.61 3.03
C ARG A 415 -20.40 -79.36 2.96
N LEU A 416 -21.21 -80.18 3.64
CA LEU A 416 -22.65 -79.97 3.75
C LEU A 416 -22.94 -78.61 4.40
N ALA A 417 -22.26 -78.31 5.51
CA ALA A 417 -22.46 -77.05 6.21
C ALA A 417 -22.03 -75.83 5.38
N LEU A 418 -20.93 -75.93 4.63
CA LEU A 418 -20.48 -74.89 3.71
C LEU A 418 -21.46 -74.69 2.55
N ALA A 419 -21.98 -75.77 1.98
CA ALA A 419 -22.96 -75.72 0.90
C ALA A 419 -24.25 -75.01 1.35
N ASP A 420 -24.73 -75.29 2.55
CA ASP A 420 -25.93 -74.63 3.08
C ASP A 420 -25.67 -73.15 3.47
N THR A 421 -24.54 -72.87 4.13
CA THR A 421 -24.23 -71.52 4.65
C THR A 421 -23.90 -70.51 3.54
N PHE A 422 -23.23 -70.96 2.47
CA PHE A 422 -22.75 -70.11 1.37
C PHE A 422 -23.45 -70.36 0.03
N GLY A 423 -24.04 -71.55 -0.16
CA GLY A 423 -24.66 -72.00 -1.40
C GLY A 423 -26.18 -71.98 -1.35
N VAL A 424 -26.81 -70.97 -0.74
CA VAL A 424 -28.28 -70.82 -0.64
C VAL A 424 -29.00 -70.96 -1.99
N ASN A 425 -28.31 -70.64 -3.10
CA ASN A 425 -28.82 -70.78 -4.48
C ASN A 425 -28.15 -71.92 -5.29
N CYS A 426 -27.33 -72.75 -4.66
CA CYS A 426 -26.64 -73.89 -5.28
C CYS A 426 -27.19 -75.19 -4.66
N GLY A 427 -28.32 -75.67 -5.18
CA GLY A 427 -29.03 -76.85 -4.67
C GLY A 427 -28.45 -78.20 -5.08
N ILE A 428 -27.16 -78.27 -5.45
CA ILE A 428 -26.52 -79.49 -5.94
C ILE A 428 -25.25 -79.77 -5.13
N LEU A 429 -25.18 -80.94 -4.50
CA LEU A 429 -23.99 -81.46 -3.85
C LEU A 429 -23.74 -82.89 -4.34
N ALA A 430 -22.57 -83.13 -4.91
CA ALA A 430 -22.14 -84.46 -5.33
C ALA A 430 -21.28 -85.11 -4.24
N LEU A 431 -21.66 -86.33 -3.82
CA LEU A 431 -20.93 -87.14 -2.86
C LEU A 431 -20.53 -88.44 -3.54
N ASP A 432 -19.24 -88.58 -3.87
CA ASP A 432 -18.69 -89.82 -4.42
C ASP A 432 -18.15 -90.68 -3.28
N GLU A 433 -18.61 -91.94 -3.22
CA GLU A 433 -18.32 -92.92 -2.16
C GLU A 433 -18.34 -92.35 -0.70
N PRO A 434 -19.44 -91.71 -0.24
CA PRO A 434 -19.49 -91.05 1.06
C PRO A 434 -19.40 -92.01 2.27
N THR A 435 -19.53 -93.31 2.05
CA THR A 435 -19.54 -94.35 3.09
C THR A 435 -18.16 -94.98 3.36
N THR A 436 -17.13 -94.57 2.62
CA THR A 436 -15.78 -95.17 2.73
C THR A 436 -15.21 -95.01 4.14
N ASN A 437 -14.77 -96.12 4.74
CA ASN A 437 -14.24 -96.20 6.11
C ASN A 437 -15.22 -95.77 7.24
N LEU A 438 -16.53 -95.74 6.97
CA LEU A 438 -17.56 -95.54 8.00
C LEU A 438 -18.13 -96.89 8.50
N ASP A 439 -18.52 -96.93 9.77
CA ASP A 439 -19.26 -98.04 10.35
C ASP A 439 -20.76 -97.98 9.99
N ARG A 440 -21.48 -99.08 10.19
CA ARG A 440 -22.88 -99.20 9.76
C ARG A 440 -23.80 -98.17 10.43
N ASP A 441 -23.53 -97.83 11.68
CA ASP A 441 -24.36 -96.91 12.46
C ASP A 441 -24.19 -95.45 12.00
N ASN A 442 -22.96 -95.01 11.68
CA ASN A 442 -22.76 -93.68 11.08
C ASN A 442 -23.24 -93.62 9.63
N ILE A 443 -23.15 -94.71 8.84
CA ILE A 443 -23.73 -94.77 7.48
C ILE A 443 -25.25 -94.57 7.54
N LYS A 444 -25.93 -95.27 8.44
CA LYS A 444 -27.38 -95.16 8.60
C LYS A 444 -27.79 -93.74 9.03
N SER A 445 -27.11 -93.19 10.04
CA SER A 445 -27.38 -91.84 10.54
C SER A 445 -27.11 -90.77 9.47
N LEU A 446 -26.05 -90.93 8.67
CA LEU A 446 -25.74 -90.06 7.54
C LEU A 446 -26.85 -90.12 6.46
N ALA A 447 -27.32 -91.31 6.10
CA ALA A 447 -28.40 -91.48 5.12
C ALA A 447 -29.72 -90.84 5.58
N GLU A 448 -30.07 -91.01 6.86
CA GLU A 448 -31.25 -90.38 7.46
C GLU A 448 -31.16 -88.85 7.43
N GLN A 449 -29.98 -88.28 7.75
CA GLN A 449 -29.80 -86.83 7.66
C GLN A 449 -29.84 -86.33 6.20
N LEU A 450 -29.16 -86.98 5.26
CA LEU A 450 -29.20 -86.60 3.85
C LEU A 450 -30.63 -86.61 3.29
N SER A 451 -31.45 -87.60 3.67
CA SER A 451 -32.87 -87.65 3.33
C SER A 451 -33.65 -86.45 3.90
N ARG A 452 -33.37 -86.04 5.14
CA ARG A 452 -33.99 -84.87 5.78
C ARG A 452 -33.63 -83.54 5.09
N PHE A 453 -32.43 -83.43 4.54
CA PHE A 453 -31.99 -82.26 3.76
C PHE A 453 -32.55 -82.23 2.32
N GLY A 454 -33.39 -83.20 1.93
CA GLY A 454 -33.93 -83.27 0.57
C GLY A 454 -32.89 -83.65 -0.49
N ILE A 455 -31.74 -84.18 -0.06
CA ILE A 455 -30.66 -84.64 -0.94
C ILE A 455 -31.02 -86.05 -1.40
N TYR A 456 -31.64 -86.17 -2.57
CA TYR A 456 -31.94 -87.45 -3.18
C TYR A 456 -30.69 -88.00 -3.88
N ALA A 457 -30.25 -89.19 -3.47
CA ALA A 457 -29.15 -89.89 -4.12
C ALA A 457 -29.57 -90.31 -5.54
N LEU A 458 -28.78 -89.92 -6.54
CA LEU A 458 -28.86 -90.43 -7.91
C LEU A 458 -27.84 -91.58 -8.06
N GLY A 459 -28.14 -92.74 -7.50
CA GLY A 459 -27.30 -93.94 -7.64
C GLY A 459 -27.96 -95.20 -7.06
N PRO A 460 -27.70 -96.41 -7.61
CA PRO A 460 -28.34 -97.64 -7.16
C PRO A 460 -27.79 -98.09 -5.80
N VAL A 461 -28.70 -98.58 -4.95
CA VAL A 461 -28.44 -99.19 -3.63
C VAL A 461 -27.57 -100.43 -3.73
#